data_AF-A0A2S6I787-F1
#
_entry.id   AF-A0A2S6I787-F1
#
_cell.length_a   1.000
_cell.length_b   1.000
_cell.length_c   1.000
_cell.angle_alpha   90.00
_cell.angle_beta   90.00
_cell.angle_gamma   90.00
#
_symmetry.space_group_name_H-M   'P 1'
#
loop_
_entity.id
_entity.type
_entity.pdbx_description
1 polymer ?
#
loop_
_entity_poly.entity_id
_entity_poly.type
_entity_poly.pdbx_seq_one_letter_code
_entity_poly.pdbx_strand_id
1 'polypeptide(L)'
;MDRLLRLGRFIFPLSFLLYVGLHFRQPSVGASRVPEWLPFPLFWNYFTGVCILAFIVSTLWGKYDKLAAVLMVIYVFLMTVLVQPAPRR
;
A
#
# COMPACT_ATOMS: atom_id res chain seq x y z
N MET A 1 23.90 16.27 6.74
CA MET A 1 23.14 15.12 6.16
C MET A 1 21.89 14.78 6.97
N ASP A 2 21.89 15.02 8.29
CA ASP A 2 20.81 14.60 9.21
C ASP A 2 19.47 15.31 9.00
N ARG A 3 19.47 16.49 8.37
CA ARG A 3 18.22 17.19 7.99
C ARG A 3 17.52 16.48 6.82
N LEU A 4 18.27 16.05 5.81
CA LEU A 4 17.74 15.30 4.67
C LEU A 4 17.22 13.93 5.10
N LEU A 5 17.96 13.22 5.95
CA LEU A 5 17.53 11.92 6.49
C LEU A 5 16.25 12.05 7.34
N ARG A 6 16.14 13.10 8.16
CA ARG A 6 14.91 13.40 8.90
C ARG A 6 13.74 13.72 7.98
N LEU A 7 13.96 14.53 6.93
CA LEU A 7 12.90 14.85 5.98
C LEU A 7 12.41 13.60 5.24
N GLY A 8 13.33 12.74 4.80
CA GLY A 8 13.03 11.49 4.11
C GLY A 8 12.18 10.55 4.95
N ARG A 9 12.42 10.48 6.26
CA ARG A 9 11.61 9.69 7.20
C ARG A 9 10.13 10.06 7.19
N PHE A 10 9.79 11.33 6.93
CA PHE A 10 8.40 11.79 6.88
C PHE A 10 7.84 11.79 5.45
N ILE A 11 8.59 12.33 4.49
CA ILE A 11 8.13 12.50 3.11
C ILE A 11 7.83 11.14 2.46
N PHE A 12 8.68 10.14 2.70
CA PHE A 12 8.52 8.81 2.10
C PHE A 12 7.18 8.16 2.46
N PRO A 13 6.86 7.88 3.74
CA PRO A 13 5.59 7.28 4.09
C PRO A 13 4.40 8.19 3.75
N LEU A 14 4.52 9.51 3.90
CA LEU A 14 3.41 10.42 3.60
C LEU A 14 3.01 10.42 2.12
N SER A 15 3.93 10.16 1.18
CA SER A 15 3.59 10.04 -0.24
C SER A 15 2.59 8.92 -0.54
N PHE A 16 2.54 7.89 0.31
CA PHE A 16 1.59 6.78 0.15
C PHE A 16 0.15 7.14 0.57
N LEU A 17 -0.09 8.30 1.22
CA LEU A 17 -1.44 8.73 1.60
C LEU A 17 -2.37 8.89 0.39
N LEU A 18 -1.84 9.35 -0.75
CA LEU A 18 -2.62 9.40 -2.00
C LEU A 18 -3.09 8.00 -2.41
N TYR A 19 -2.20 7.01 -2.28
CA TYR A 19 -2.50 5.63 -2.63
C TYR A 19 -3.54 5.02 -1.69
N VAL A 20 -3.45 5.30 -0.38
CA VAL A 20 -4.53 4.98 0.57
C VAL A 20 -5.85 5.59 0.08
N GLY A 21 -5.87 6.89 -0.21
CA GLY A 21 -7.07 7.58 -0.69
C GLY A 21 -7.70 6.95 -1.94
N LEU A 22 -6.89 6.48 -2.88
CA LEU A 22 -7.37 5.79 -4.09
C LEU A 22 -8.09 4.47 -3.77
N HIS A 23 -7.57 3.67 -2.83
CA HIS A 23 -8.22 2.41 -2.43
C HIS A 23 -9.60 2.63 -1.81
N PHE A 24 -9.80 3.76 -1.12
CA PHE A 24 -11.09 4.07 -0.49
C PHE A 24 -12.05 4.83 -1.43
N ARG A 25 -11.55 5.73 -2.28
CA ARG A 25 -12.39 6.55 -3.18
C ARG A 25 -12.72 5.87 -4.51
N GLN A 26 -11.84 5.02 -5.02
CA GLN A 26 -12.01 4.33 -6.30
C GLN A 26 -11.83 2.81 -6.13
N PRO A 27 -12.61 2.17 -5.24
CA PRO A 27 -12.41 0.77 -4.89
C PRO A 27 -12.65 -0.18 -6.08
N SER A 28 -13.48 0.21 -7.05
CA SER A 28 -13.71 -0.55 -8.28
C SER A 28 -12.45 -0.66 -9.14
N VAL A 29 -11.60 0.37 -9.16
CA VAL A 29 -10.35 0.37 -9.92
C VAL A 29 -9.40 -0.66 -9.33
N GLY A 30 -9.19 -0.66 -8.02
CA GLY A 30 -8.33 -1.66 -7.37
C GLY A 30 -8.93 -3.07 -7.39
N ALA A 31 -10.24 -3.20 -7.22
CA ALA A 31 -10.92 -4.51 -7.32
C ALA A 31 -10.78 -5.13 -8.71
N SER A 32 -10.79 -4.34 -9.79
CA SER A 32 -10.57 -4.83 -11.16
C SER A 32 -9.17 -5.38 -11.42
N ARG A 33 -8.23 -5.15 -10.50
CA ARG A 33 -6.84 -5.64 -10.56
C ARG A 33 -6.63 -6.96 -9.83
N VAL A 34 -7.61 -7.36 -9.02
CA VAL A 34 -7.58 -8.62 -8.32
C VAL A 34 -7.89 -9.75 -9.31
N PRO A 35 -7.13 -10.84 -9.31
CA PRO A 35 -7.37 -11.96 -10.21
C PRO A 35 -8.77 -12.56 -10.10
N GLU A 36 -9.30 -13.08 -11.20
CA GLU A 36 -10.63 -13.68 -11.26
C GLU A 36 -10.80 -14.91 -10.36
N TRP A 37 -9.71 -15.67 -10.11
CA TRP A 37 -9.71 -16.78 -9.17
C TRP A 37 -9.73 -16.33 -7.69
N LEU A 38 -9.46 -15.05 -7.45
CA LEU A 38 -9.46 -14.28 -6.20
C LEU A 38 -10.86 -13.95 -5.65
N PRO A 39 -11.52 -14.70 -4.72
CA PRO A 39 -12.84 -14.25 -4.25
C PRO A 39 -12.74 -12.94 -3.45
N PHE A 40 -13.83 -12.17 -3.46
CA PHE A 40 -13.97 -10.90 -2.74
C PHE A 40 -12.96 -9.80 -3.13
N PRO A 41 -12.91 -9.38 -4.42
CA PRO A 41 -11.92 -8.41 -4.90
C PRO A 41 -11.95 -7.06 -4.18
N LEU A 42 -13.13 -6.61 -3.73
CA LEU A 42 -13.27 -5.39 -2.93
C LEU A 42 -12.64 -5.52 -1.54
N PHE A 43 -12.75 -6.69 -0.90
CA PHE A 43 -12.13 -6.93 0.41
C PHE A 43 -10.62 -6.77 0.30
N TRP A 44 -9.99 -7.40 -0.70
CA TRP A 44 -8.55 -7.30 -0.92
C TRP A 44 -8.12 -5.86 -1.19
N ASN A 45 -8.85 -5.11 -2.01
CA ASN A 45 -8.59 -3.69 -2.24
C ASN A 45 -8.61 -2.86 -0.94
N TYR A 46 -9.63 -3.01 -0.09
CA TYR A 46 -9.66 -2.27 1.18
C TYR A 46 -8.57 -2.73 2.14
N PHE A 47 -8.31 -4.04 2.20
CA PHE A 47 -7.24 -4.62 2.99
C PHE A 47 -5.87 -4.05 2.60
N THR A 48 -5.61 -3.86 1.29
CA THR A 48 -4.44 -3.15 0.78
C THR A 48 -4.33 -1.75 1.37
N GLY A 49 -5.39 -0.96 1.26
CA GLY A 49 -5.42 0.42 1.75
C GLY A 49 -5.13 0.51 3.25
N VAL A 50 -5.68 -0.42 4.04
CA VAL A 50 -5.43 -0.51 5.49
C VAL A 50 -3.98 -0.89 5.79
N CYS A 51 -3.40 -1.85 5.07
CA CYS A 51 -2.00 -2.25 5.26
C CYS A 51 -1.03 -1.09 4.99
N ILE A 52 -1.27 -0.33 3.91
CA ILE A 52 -0.47 0.85 3.58
C ILE A 52 -0.63 1.92 4.67
N LEU A 53 -1.86 2.16 5.14
CA LEU A 53 -2.10 3.13 6.22
C LEU A 53 -1.39 2.71 7.52
N ALA A 54 -1.42 1.43 7.88
CA ALA A 54 -0.71 0.90 9.04
C ALA A 54 0.81 1.08 8.91
N PHE A 55 1.36 0.88 7.70
CA PHE A 55 2.77 1.16 7.40
C PHE A 55 3.12 2.65 7.63
N ILE A 56 2.28 3.57 7.15
CA ILE A 56 2.46 5.02 7.36
C ILE A 56 2.44 5.35 8.85
N VAL A 57 1.43 4.87 9.59
CA VAL A 57 1.30 5.14 11.02
C VAL A 57 2.50 4.59 11.80
N SER A 58 2.91 3.35 11.53
CA SER A 58 4.04 2.71 12.21
C SER A 58 5.37 3.45 11.97
N THR A 59 5.64 3.86 10.73
CA THR A 59 6.87 4.59 10.37
C THR A 59 6.92 6.00 10.94
N LEU A 60 5.80 6.72 10.94
CA LEU A 60 5.68 8.04 11.56
C LEU A 60 5.84 7.97 13.09
N TRP A 61 5.20 6.99 13.73
CA TRP A 61 5.32 6.78 15.17
C TRP A 61 6.71 6.28 15.59
N GLY A 62 7.45 5.66 14.67
CA GLY A 62 8.76 5.06 14.96
C GLY A 62 8.68 3.78 15.80
N LYS A 63 7.50 3.17 15.90
CA LYS A 63 7.29 1.90 16.61
C LYS A 63 6.98 0.81 15.59
N TYR A 64 7.74 -0.29 15.64
CA TYR A 64 7.67 -1.38 14.66
C TYR A 64 7.97 -0.94 13.22
N ASP A 65 8.61 0.21 13.02
CA ASP A 65 8.93 0.79 11.71
C ASP A 65 9.69 -0.18 10.80
N LYS A 66 10.70 -0.89 11.34
CA LYS A 66 11.45 -1.92 10.61
C LYS A 66 10.58 -3.10 10.19
N LEU A 67 9.73 -3.58 11.09
CA LEU A 67 8.82 -4.69 10.79
C LEU A 67 7.79 -4.28 9.74
N ALA A 68 7.20 -3.09 9.91
CA ALA A 68 6.26 -2.53 8.95
C ALA A 68 6.90 -2.34 7.57
N ALA A 69 8.16 -1.90 7.51
CA ALA A 69 8.90 -1.80 6.25
C ALA A 69 9.11 -3.16 5.57
N VAL A 70 9.52 -4.19 6.33
CA VAL A 70 9.68 -5.55 5.79
C VAL A 70 8.35 -6.10 5.29
N LEU A 71 7.27 -5.97 6.08
CA LEU A 71 5.93 -6.39 5.67
C LEU A 71 5.45 -5.63 4.43
N MET A 72 5.73 -4.33 4.33
CA MET A 72 5.38 -3.52 3.17
C MET A 72 6.13 -3.97 1.91
N VAL A 73 7.41 -4.33 2.02
CA VAL A 73 8.19 -4.89 0.89
C VAL A 73 7.61 -6.23 0.44
N ILE A 74 7.37 -7.15 1.38
CA ILE A 74 6.76 -8.45 1.09
C ILE A 74 5.38 -8.26 0.44
N TYR A 75 4.60 -7.33 0.97
CA TYR A 75 3.27 -7.01 0.49
C TYR A 75 3.29 -6.48 -0.94
N VAL A 76 4.13 -5.48 -1.25
CA VAL A 76 4.27 -4.92 -2.59
C VAL A 76 4.76 -5.99 -3.57
N PHE A 77 5.71 -6.83 -3.16
CA PHE A 77 6.18 -7.94 -3.99
C PHE A 77 5.04 -8.92 -4.31
N LEU A 78 4.30 -9.35 -3.29
CA LEU A 78 3.15 -10.23 -3.46
C LEU A 78 2.10 -9.61 -4.38
N MET A 79 1.72 -8.35 -4.16
CA MET A 79 0.74 -7.67 -5.01
C MET A 79 1.24 -7.47 -6.44
N THR A 80 2.54 -7.24 -6.65
CA THR A 80 3.11 -7.11 -8.00
C THR A 80 3.00 -8.41 -8.80
N VAL A 81 3.12 -9.56 -8.12
CA VAL A 81 2.96 -10.88 -8.74
C VAL A 81 1.48 -11.24 -8.94
N LEU A 82 0.63 -10.89 -7.98
CA LEU A 82 -0.78 -11.28 -8.01
C LEU A 82 -1.65 -10.35 -8.86
N VAL A 83 -1.36 -9.04 -8.91
CA VAL A 83 -2.18 -8.08 -9.64
C VAL A 83 -2.04 -8.29 -11.15
N GLN A 84 -3.17 -8.45 -11.81
CA GLN A 84 -3.20 -8.56 -13.27
C GLN A 84 -3.18 -7.17 -13.94
N PRO A 85 -2.56 -7.06 -15.13
CA PRO A 85 -2.71 -5.87 -15.96
C PRO A 85 -4.19 -5.58 -16.23
N ALA A 86 -4.56 -4.30 -16.24
CA ALA A 86 -5.93 -3.92 -16.61
C ALA A 86 -6.28 -4.53 -17.98
N PRO A 87 -7.53 -5.02 -18.18
CA PRO A 87 -7.97 -5.49 -19.48
C PRO A 87 -7.70 -4.39 -20.51
N ARG A 88 -6.91 -4.71 -21.54
CA ARG A 88 -6.71 -3.80 -22.67
C ARG A 88 -8.06 -3.73 -23.38
N ARG A 89 -8.72 -2.57 -23.29
CA ARG A 89 -9.90 -2.26 -24.10
C ARG A 89 -9.53 -2.23 -25.57
#